data_AF-A0ABD8B4H1-F1
#
_entry.id   AF-A0ABD8B4H1-F1
#
_cell.length_a   1.000
_cell.length_b   1.000
_cell.length_c   1.000
_cell.angle_alpha   90.00
_cell.angle_beta   90.00
_cell.angle_gamma   90.00
#
_symmetry.space_group_name_H-M   'P 1'
#
loop_
_entity.id
_entity.type
_entity.pdbx_description
1 polymer ?
#
loop_
_entity_poly.entity_id
_entity_poly.type
_entity_poly.pdbx_seq_one_letter_code
_entity_poly.pdbx_strand_id
1 'polypeptide(L)'
;MITDVATTAATTHDSQVLPGIHTRLARRGLLPAEHLVDAGYTSLPHLEQATREHQVTVSGPLRSNPTRQHRRDEGFARDDFHIDYDRQQVTCPQGQVSQGRHGPYPTSSPTAARLIVARFTKSQCQPCPARTQCTTSRESTRTVGFPPRELRDLQFRVRTEQQTPEWKTRYAVRSGVEGTVNEFAHGYGMRRCRYRGQGKAHIQHVLTAIAVNIERLSGLPPTEEAPTPRRPTAFQNYLDQREIPRPKSWRTLGS
;
A
#
# COMPACT_ATOMS: atom_id res chain seq x y z
N MET A 1 -16.99 1.19 -9.21
CA MET A 1 -16.90 2.64 -9.45
C MET A 1 -15.52 3.14 -9.05
N ILE A 2 -14.97 4.12 -9.75
CA ILE A 2 -13.68 4.75 -9.46
C ILE A 2 -13.92 6.01 -8.63
N THR A 3 -13.31 6.07 -7.45
CA THR A 3 -13.56 7.13 -6.46
C THR A 3 -12.38 8.05 -6.24
N ASP A 4 -11.15 7.64 -6.57
CA ASP A 4 -9.95 8.47 -6.50
C ASP A 4 -9.11 8.30 -7.78
N VAL A 5 -8.49 9.40 -8.21
CA VAL A 5 -7.54 9.42 -9.31
C VAL A 5 -6.34 10.24 -8.87
N ALA A 6 -5.15 9.66 -8.98
CA ALA A 6 -3.89 10.34 -8.72
C ALA A 6 -3.00 10.25 -9.94
N THR A 7 -2.39 11.37 -10.33
CA THR A 7 -1.40 11.41 -11.41
C THR A 7 -0.04 11.72 -10.80
N THR A 8 0.86 10.74 -10.84
CA THR A 8 2.21 10.85 -10.27
C THR A 8 3.26 10.83 -11.37
N ALA A 9 4.52 11.15 -11.00
CA ALA A 9 5.63 10.98 -11.93
C ALA A 9 5.95 9.49 -12.04
N ALA A 10 6.42 9.05 -13.21
CA ALA A 10 6.82 7.65 -13.42
C ALA A 10 7.95 7.18 -12.48
N THR A 11 8.72 8.12 -11.92
CA THR A 11 9.78 7.86 -10.93
C THR A 11 9.26 7.71 -9.50
N THR A 12 7.98 8.01 -9.25
CA THR A 12 7.37 7.86 -7.92
C THR A 12 7.10 6.38 -7.68
N HIS A 13 7.69 5.81 -6.64
CA HIS A 13 7.45 4.42 -6.27
C HIS A 13 6.04 4.25 -5.71
N ASP A 14 5.34 3.19 -6.11
CA ASP A 14 3.95 2.89 -5.71
C ASP A 14 3.73 2.89 -4.20
N SER A 15 4.70 2.41 -3.43
CA SER A 15 4.60 2.46 -1.96
C SER A 15 4.39 3.88 -1.44
N GLN A 16 4.91 4.92 -2.09
CA GLN A 16 4.80 6.30 -1.61
C GLN A 16 3.42 6.94 -1.82
N VAL A 17 2.56 6.36 -2.66
CA VAL A 17 1.31 7.03 -3.05
C VAL A 17 0.13 6.69 -2.13
N LEU A 18 0.19 5.55 -1.42
CA LEU A 18 -0.93 5.02 -0.64
C LEU A 18 -1.42 5.98 0.45
N PRO A 19 -0.56 6.60 1.29
CA PRO A 19 -1.02 7.55 2.31
C PRO A 19 -1.79 8.74 1.72
N GLY A 20 -1.37 9.21 0.54
CA GLY A 20 -2.05 10.29 -0.18
C GLY A 20 -3.45 9.91 -0.66
N ILE A 21 -3.64 8.64 -1.06
CA ILE A 21 -4.96 8.11 -1.47
C ILE A 21 -5.91 8.11 -0.27
N HIS A 22 -5.52 7.54 0.87
CA HIS A 22 -6.36 7.51 2.06
C HIS A 22 -6.70 8.92 2.55
N THR A 23 -5.74 9.83 2.56
CA THR A 23 -5.99 11.24 2.94
C THR A 23 -7.03 11.91 2.04
N ARG A 24 -7.04 11.63 0.72
CA ARG A 24 -8.05 12.18 -0.21
C ARG A 24 -9.41 11.49 -0.06
N LEU A 25 -9.44 10.19 0.22
CA LEU A 25 -10.67 9.45 0.47
C LEU A 25 -11.32 9.88 1.80
N ALA A 26 -10.52 10.07 2.85
CA ALA A 26 -10.95 10.58 4.15
C ALA A 26 -11.66 11.94 4.02
N ARG A 27 -11.01 12.89 3.32
CA ARG A 27 -11.59 14.22 3.06
C ARG A 27 -12.93 14.19 2.33
N ARG A 28 -13.23 13.12 1.58
CA ARG A 28 -14.48 12.96 0.84
C ARG A 28 -15.49 12.05 1.53
N GLY A 29 -15.16 11.49 2.71
CA GLY A 29 -16.00 10.51 3.38
C GLY A 29 -16.14 9.19 2.60
N LEU A 30 -15.11 8.80 1.85
CA LEU A 30 -15.11 7.62 0.97
C LEU A 30 -14.04 6.59 1.37
N LEU A 31 -13.62 6.57 2.64
CA LEU A 31 -12.69 5.56 3.13
C LEU A 31 -13.36 4.18 3.08
N PRO A 32 -12.71 3.16 2.51
CA PRO A 32 -13.18 1.80 2.62
C PRO A 32 -12.81 1.22 3.99
N ALA A 33 -13.60 0.25 4.48
CA ALA A 33 -13.21 -0.52 5.66
C ALA A 33 -11.94 -1.37 5.41
N GLU A 34 -11.83 -1.92 4.20
CA GLU A 34 -10.68 -2.69 3.73
C GLU A 34 -10.25 -2.23 2.34
N HIS A 35 -8.94 -2.05 2.13
CA HIS A 35 -8.35 -1.68 0.86
C HIS A 35 -7.40 -2.79 0.38
N LEU A 36 -7.81 -3.50 -0.67
CA LEU A 36 -6.97 -4.51 -1.33
C LEU A 36 -5.96 -3.82 -2.25
N VAL A 37 -4.66 -4.09 -2.06
CA VAL A 37 -3.58 -3.44 -2.82
C VAL A 37 -2.55 -4.44 -3.34
N ASP A 38 -1.85 -4.07 -4.41
CA ASP A 38 -0.74 -4.88 -4.92
C ASP A 38 0.47 -4.89 -3.97
N ALA A 39 1.33 -5.91 -4.11
CA ALA A 39 2.59 -6.06 -3.39
C ALA A 39 3.46 -4.78 -3.40
N GLY A 40 3.43 -4.01 -4.49
CA GLY A 40 4.18 -2.74 -4.62
C GLY A 40 3.75 -1.63 -3.65
N TYR A 41 2.51 -1.67 -3.16
CA TYR A 41 1.93 -0.67 -2.27
C TYR A 41 2.10 -1.03 -0.78
N THR A 42 2.44 -2.28 -0.48
CA THR A 42 2.50 -2.77 0.89
C THR A 42 3.84 -2.51 1.56
N SER A 43 3.79 -1.96 2.78
CA SER A 43 4.91 -1.94 3.71
C SER A 43 4.38 -1.91 5.14
N LEU A 44 5.13 -2.48 6.10
CA LEU A 44 4.69 -2.50 7.50
C LEU A 44 4.32 -1.11 8.04
N PRO A 45 5.11 -0.04 7.77
CA PRO A 45 4.73 1.31 8.17
C PRO A 45 3.39 1.77 7.56
N HIS A 46 3.09 1.47 6.29
CA HIS A 46 1.82 1.90 5.69
C HIS A 46 0.63 1.13 6.24
N LEU A 47 0.77 -0.16 6.52
CA LEU A 47 -0.28 -0.97 7.12
C LEU A 47 -0.63 -0.44 8.52
N GLU A 48 0.41 -0.15 9.33
CA GLU A 48 0.25 0.45 10.66
C GLU A 48 -0.36 1.86 10.58
N GLN A 49 0.16 2.71 9.69
CA GLN A 49 -0.31 4.07 9.50
C GLN A 49 -1.78 4.12 9.04
N ALA A 50 -2.17 3.33 8.04
CA ALA A 50 -3.53 3.32 7.52
C ALA A 50 -4.55 2.88 8.59
N THR A 51 -4.17 1.91 9.42
CA THR A 51 -5.00 1.46 10.54
C THR A 51 -5.10 2.56 11.61
N ARG A 52 -3.97 3.16 12.00
CA ARG A 52 -3.91 4.18 13.07
C ARG A 52 -4.62 5.48 12.69
N GLU A 53 -4.39 5.97 11.48
CA GLU A 53 -4.82 7.32 11.06
C GLU A 53 -6.19 7.32 10.38
N HIS A 54 -6.59 6.20 9.76
CA HIS A 54 -7.79 6.13 8.92
C HIS A 54 -8.70 4.95 9.23
N GLN A 55 -8.34 4.07 10.19
CA GLN A 55 -9.08 2.84 10.51
C GLN A 55 -9.33 1.95 9.27
N VAL A 56 -8.43 2.01 8.28
CA VAL A 56 -8.50 1.21 7.06
C VAL A 56 -7.61 -0.02 7.20
N THR A 57 -8.19 -1.20 6.99
CA THR A 57 -7.42 -2.44 6.86
C THR A 57 -6.79 -2.49 5.46
N VAL A 58 -5.46 -2.45 5.37
CA VAL A 58 -4.76 -2.60 4.08
C VAL A 58 -4.36 -4.05 3.89
N SER A 59 -4.97 -4.70 2.89
CA SER A 59 -4.74 -6.11 2.59
C SER A 59 -3.97 -6.25 1.30
N GLY A 60 -2.72 -6.68 1.41
CA GLY A 60 -1.89 -7.00 0.27
C GLY A 60 -0.70 -7.87 0.71
N PRO A 61 -0.07 -8.57 -0.25
CA PRO A 61 1.00 -9.50 0.06
C PRO A 61 2.24 -8.76 0.51
N LEU A 62 2.71 -9.06 1.73
CA LEU A 62 4.03 -8.60 2.16
C LEU A 62 5.10 -9.40 1.44
N ARG A 63 5.98 -8.72 0.71
CA ARG A 63 7.11 -9.38 0.03
C ARG A 63 7.95 -10.17 1.05
N SER A 64 8.30 -11.40 0.70
CA SER A 64 9.20 -12.24 1.49
C SER A 64 10.60 -11.63 1.53
N ASN A 65 11.36 -11.98 2.57
CA ASN A 65 12.66 -11.39 2.84
C ASN A 65 13.65 -11.72 1.70
N PRO A 66 14.10 -10.74 0.90
CA PRO A 66 14.85 -11.01 -0.33
C PRO A 66 16.34 -11.28 -0.08
N THR A 67 16.79 -11.45 1.18
CA THR A 67 18.22 -11.60 1.50
C THR A 67 18.83 -12.82 0.81
N ARG A 68 20.04 -12.67 0.26
CA ARG A 68 20.80 -13.74 -0.42
C ARG A 68 20.90 -15.03 0.41
N GLN A 69 21.00 -14.89 1.73
CA GLN A 69 21.05 -15.98 2.72
C GLN A 69 19.75 -16.80 2.75
N HIS A 70 18.60 -16.19 2.48
CA HIS A 70 17.30 -16.87 2.36
C HIS A 70 17.09 -17.49 0.96
N ARG A 71 17.79 -17.03 -0.08
CA ARG A 71 17.60 -17.54 -1.46
C ARG A 71 18.39 -18.79 -1.78
N ARG A 72 19.41 -19.12 -0.98
CA ARG A 72 20.25 -20.31 -1.19
C ARG A 72 20.03 -21.41 -0.16
N ASP A 73 19.17 -21.20 0.84
CA ASP A 73 19.10 -22.02 2.07
C ASP A 73 20.47 -22.28 2.73
N GLU A 74 21.46 -21.46 2.36
CA GLU A 74 22.85 -21.55 2.80
C GLU A 74 23.14 -20.33 3.69
N GLY A 75 23.03 -20.54 5.00
CA GLY A 75 23.40 -19.57 6.03
C GLY A 75 22.23 -19.08 6.90
N PHE A 76 22.56 -18.26 7.90
CA PHE A 76 21.57 -17.76 8.85
C PHE A 76 20.92 -16.46 8.36
N ALA A 77 19.61 -16.49 8.18
CA ALA A 77 18.75 -15.33 7.93
C ALA A 77 18.44 -14.59 9.25
N ARG A 78 17.71 -13.48 9.15
CA ARG A 78 17.26 -12.72 10.33
C ARG A 78 16.31 -13.54 11.21
N ASP A 79 15.47 -14.35 10.58
CA ASP A 79 14.39 -15.05 11.26
C ASP A 79 14.91 -16.23 12.11
N ASP A 80 16.18 -16.64 11.91
CA ASP A 80 16.88 -17.62 12.76
C ASP A 80 17.39 -17.04 14.09
N PHE A 81 17.41 -15.71 14.24
CA PHE A 81 17.86 -15.05 15.47
C PHE A 81 16.68 -14.85 16.42
N HIS A 82 16.87 -15.26 17.67
CA HIS A 82 15.88 -15.03 18.72
C HIS A 82 16.03 -13.60 19.26
N ILE A 83 14.97 -12.79 19.13
CA ILE A 83 14.96 -11.40 19.57
C ILE A 83 14.10 -11.29 20.83
N ASP A 84 14.75 -11.02 21.96
CA ASP A 84 14.10 -10.69 23.22
C ASP A 84 14.00 -9.16 23.33
N TYR A 85 12.78 -8.66 23.16
CA TYR A 85 12.52 -7.22 23.19
C TYR A 85 12.54 -6.64 24.60
N ASP A 86 12.23 -7.45 25.63
CA ASP A 86 12.13 -7.06 27.04
C ASP A 86 13.53 -6.92 27.65
N ARG A 87 14.38 -7.94 27.45
CA ARG A 87 15.79 -7.91 27.88
C ARG A 87 16.70 -7.12 26.95
N GLN A 88 16.16 -6.66 25.83
CA GLN A 88 16.90 -5.91 24.82
C GLN A 88 18.06 -6.70 24.18
N GLN A 89 17.89 -8.01 24.07
CA GLN A 89 18.95 -8.95 23.66
C GLN A 89 18.56 -9.70 22.39
N VAL A 90 19.56 -10.03 21.58
CA VAL A 90 19.40 -10.92 20.43
C VAL A 90 20.35 -12.09 20.56
N THR A 91 19.80 -13.29 20.48
CA THR A 91 20.56 -14.54 20.58
C THR A 91 20.69 -15.16 19.19
N CYS A 92 21.92 -15.48 18.81
CA CYS A 92 22.18 -16.14 17.53
C CYS A 92 21.91 -17.65 17.60
N PRO A 93 21.79 -18.34 16.45
CA PRO A 93 21.59 -19.79 16.39
C PRO A 93 22.68 -20.62 17.09
N GLN A 94 23.86 -20.03 17.32
CA GLN A 94 24.99 -20.65 18.02
C GLN A 94 25.04 -20.26 19.51
N GLY A 95 23.97 -19.67 20.05
CA GLY A 95 23.83 -19.35 21.48
C GLY A 95 24.52 -18.07 21.96
N GLN A 96 25.23 -17.34 21.09
CA GLN A 96 25.86 -16.06 21.47
C GLN A 96 24.80 -14.96 21.60
N VAL A 97 24.94 -14.11 22.62
CA VAL A 97 24.05 -12.96 22.88
C VAL A 97 24.71 -11.67 22.37
N SER A 98 23.93 -10.82 21.72
CA SER A 98 24.38 -9.51 21.23
C SER A 98 24.87 -8.62 22.36
N GLN A 99 25.93 -7.84 22.10
CA GLN A 99 26.53 -6.93 23.08
C GLN A 99 25.79 -5.57 23.17
N GLY A 100 24.78 -5.36 22.33
CA GLY A 100 23.91 -4.20 22.38
C GLY A 100 23.01 -4.10 21.14
N ARG A 101 21.99 -3.25 21.27
CA ARG A 101 21.11 -2.85 20.18
C ARG A 101 21.07 -1.33 20.07
N HIS A 102 21.07 -0.82 18.85
CA HIS A 102 21.03 0.62 18.57
C HIS A 102 19.97 0.95 17.50
N GLY A 103 19.57 2.22 17.44
CA GLY A 103 18.53 2.70 16.54
C GLY A 103 17.22 2.99 17.28
N PRO A 104 16.07 3.00 16.58
CA PRO A 104 15.87 2.53 15.20
C PRO A 104 16.40 3.50 14.13
N TYR A 105 17.10 2.98 13.13
CA TYR A 105 17.69 3.76 12.03
C TYR A 105 16.83 3.71 10.76
N PRO A 106 16.79 4.78 9.95
CA PRO A 106 16.17 4.74 8.63
C PRO A 106 16.91 3.76 7.71
N THR A 107 16.19 3.23 6.73
CA THR A 107 16.77 2.43 5.64
C THR A 107 16.88 3.26 4.37
N SER A 108 17.54 2.73 3.33
CA SER A 108 17.57 3.37 2.01
C SER A 108 16.18 3.49 1.36
N SER A 109 15.23 2.64 1.75
CA SER A 109 13.84 2.78 1.32
C SER A 109 13.09 3.72 2.27
N PRO A 110 12.50 4.82 1.76
CA PRO A 110 11.75 5.78 2.58
C PRO A 110 10.47 5.19 3.18
N THR A 111 10.02 4.04 2.64
CA THR A 111 8.75 3.39 3.02
C THR A 111 8.95 2.11 3.83
N ALA A 112 10.21 1.68 4.00
CA ALA A 112 10.53 0.54 4.84
C ALA A 112 10.60 0.94 6.31
N ALA A 113 10.28 -0.01 7.18
CA ALA A 113 10.35 0.18 8.62
C ALA A 113 11.78 0.56 9.04
N ARG A 114 11.89 1.52 9.96
CA ARG A 114 13.16 1.79 10.64
C ARG A 114 13.59 0.54 11.40
N LEU A 115 14.89 0.25 11.41
CA LEU A 115 15.42 -1.00 11.96
C LEU A 115 16.22 -0.73 13.23
N ILE A 116 15.94 -1.51 14.27
CA ILE A 116 16.82 -1.71 15.42
C ILE A 116 17.92 -2.66 14.97
N VAL A 117 19.15 -2.33 15.33
CA VAL A 117 20.35 -3.04 14.87
C VAL A 117 21.06 -3.65 16.06
N ALA A 118 21.09 -4.97 16.15
CA ALA A 118 21.89 -5.72 17.12
C ALA A 118 23.25 -6.09 16.54
N ARG A 119 24.31 -5.93 17.33
CA ARG A 119 25.69 -6.22 16.92
C ARG A 119 26.29 -7.34 17.76
N PHE A 120 26.99 -8.24 17.09
CA PHE A 120 27.82 -9.27 17.70
C PHE A 120 29.30 -8.87 17.59
N THR A 121 30.06 -9.12 18.64
CA THR A 121 31.47 -8.71 18.69
C THR A 121 32.38 -9.66 17.94
N LYS A 122 33.57 -9.16 17.60
CA LYS A 122 34.60 -9.93 16.91
C LYS A 122 35.03 -11.16 17.72
N SER A 123 35.13 -11.04 19.05
CA SER A 123 35.49 -12.16 19.94
C SER A 123 34.45 -13.28 19.94
N GLN A 124 33.17 -12.96 19.72
CA GLN A 124 32.09 -13.94 19.62
C GLN A 124 32.06 -14.62 18.25
N CYS A 125 32.26 -13.85 17.18
CA CYS A 125 32.08 -14.34 15.81
C CYS A 125 33.33 -14.93 15.15
N GLN A 126 34.54 -14.51 15.53
CA GLN A 126 35.79 -15.05 14.97
C GLN A 126 36.00 -16.54 15.24
N PRO A 127 35.85 -17.05 16.49
CA PRO A 127 36.05 -18.47 16.78
C PRO A 127 34.84 -19.33 16.38
N CYS A 128 33.76 -18.72 15.88
CA CYS A 128 32.52 -19.45 15.58
C CYS A 128 32.70 -20.39 14.37
N PRO A 129 32.42 -21.70 14.50
CA PRO A 129 32.57 -22.65 13.40
C PRO A 129 31.61 -22.34 12.23
N ALA A 130 30.44 -21.78 12.54
CA ALA A 130 29.44 -21.43 11.54
C ALA A 130 29.65 -20.02 10.93
N ARG A 131 30.80 -19.38 11.17
CA ARG A 131 31.09 -18.00 10.72
C ARG A 131 30.95 -17.83 9.21
N THR A 132 31.49 -18.77 8.42
CA THR A 132 31.47 -18.73 6.95
C THR A 132 30.05 -18.77 6.38
N GLN A 133 29.13 -19.44 7.07
CA GLN A 133 27.71 -19.47 6.77
C GLN A 133 26.95 -18.25 7.34
N CYS A 134 27.44 -17.66 8.43
CA CYS A 134 26.78 -16.57 9.15
C CYS A 134 27.09 -15.18 8.59
N THR A 135 28.33 -14.85 8.25
CA THR A 135 28.71 -13.50 7.79
C THR A 135 29.85 -13.54 6.79
N THR A 136 29.77 -12.67 5.77
CA THR A 136 30.86 -12.43 4.82
C THR A 136 31.56 -11.09 5.08
N SER A 137 31.31 -10.46 6.23
CA SER A 137 31.92 -9.17 6.56
C SER A 137 33.43 -9.30 6.78
N ARG A 138 34.19 -8.31 6.32
CA ARG A 138 35.65 -8.27 6.50
C ARG A 138 36.07 -8.25 7.97
N GLU A 139 35.26 -7.62 8.81
CA GLU A 139 35.48 -7.56 10.27
C GLU A 139 35.13 -8.88 10.97
N SER A 140 34.50 -9.83 10.25
CA SER A 140 33.96 -11.09 10.77
C SER A 140 32.97 -10.89 11.91
N THR A 141 32.27 -9.75 11.92
CA THR A 141 31.18 -9.46 12.83
C THR A 141 29.85 -9.66 12.11
N ARG A 142 28.83 -10.08 12.85
CA ARG A 142 27.45 -10.17 12.37
C ARG A 142 26.66 -9.00 12.95
N THR A 143 25.85 -8.38 12.10
CA THR A 143 24.89 -7.35 12.48
C THR A 143 23.52 -7.78 11.99
N VAL A 144 22.50 -7.66 12.84
CA VAL A 144 21.13 -8.07 12.52
C VAL A 144 20.18 -6.89 12.71
N GLY A 145 19.55 -6.47 11.62
CA GLY A 145 18.54 -5.42 11.61
C GLY A 145 17.13 -6.00 11.68
N PHE A 146 16.31 -5.53 12.61
CA PHE A 146 14.92 -5.98 12.80
C PHE A 146 14.01 -4.79 13.16
N PRO A 147 12.72 -4.84 12.79
CA PRO A 147 11.80 -3.76 13.12
C PRO A 147 11.46 -3.74 14.63
N PRO A 148 10.93 -2.61 15.14
CA PRO A 148 10.31 -2.53 16.47
C PRO A 148 9.26 -3.62 16.71
N ARG A 149 8.95 -3.90 17.99
CA ARG A 149 8.09 -5.01 18.41
C ARG A 149 6.74 -4.97 17.70
N GLU A 150 6.11 -3.81 17.70
CA GLU A 150 4.77 -3.58 17.16
C GLU A 150 4.71 -3.92 15.66
N LEU A 151 5.70 -3.46 14.90
CA LEU A 151 5.81 -3.73 13.46
C LEU A 151 6.21 -5.19 13.19
N ARG A 152 6.98 -5.83 14.06
CA ARG A 152 7.33 -7.26 13.93
C ARG A 152 6.11 -8.15 14.19
N ASP A 153 5.33 -7.84 15.21
CA ASP A 153 4.10 -8.58 15.54
C ASP A 153 3.07 -8.41 14.43
N LEU A 154 2.93 -7.20 13.87
CA LEU A 154 2.14 -6.95 12.68
C LEU A 154 2.64 -7.77 11.48
N GLN A 155 3.95 -7.82 11.25
CA GLN A 155 4.54 -8.63 10.18
C GLN A 155 4.20 -10.11 10.31
N PHE A 156 4.34 -10.68 11.51
CA PHE A 156 4.01 -12.09 11.75
C PHE A 156 2.54 -12.36 11.49
N ARG A 157 1.65 -11.52 12.05
CA ARG A 157 0.20 -11.65 11.87
C ARG A 157 -0.19 -11.65 10.40
N VAL A 158 0.23 -10.62 9.65
CA VAL A 158 -0.09 -10.48 8.22
C VAL A 158 0.45 -11.66 7.41
N ARG A 159 1.67 -12.13 7.71
CA ARG A 159 2.25 -13.30 7.02
C ARG A 159 1.49 -14.59 7.32
N THR A 160 1.06 -14.80 8.56
CA THR A 160 0.25 -15.96 8.96
C THR A 160 -1.11 -15.92 8.27
N GLU A 161 -1.80 -14.78 8.32
CA GLU A 161 -3.09 -14.58 7.66
C GLU A 161 -2.98 -14.82 6.15
N GLN A 162 -1.92 -14.32 5.50
CA GLN A 162 -1.69 -14.50 4.07
C GLN A 162 -1.59 -15.98 3.62
N GLN A 163 -1.24 -16.90 4.53
CA GLN A 163 -1.21 -18.33 4.20
C GLN A 163 -2.59 -18.99 4.19
N THR A 164 -3.57 -18.39 4.88
CA THR A 164 -4.91 -18.95 5.06
C THR A 164 -5.71 -18.98 3.73
N PRO A 165 -6.53 -20.01 3.49
CA PRO A 165 -7.43 -20.06 2.33
C PRO A 165 -8.40 -18.87 2.28
N GLU A 166 -8.90 -18.43 3.43
CA GLU A 166 -9.87 -17.34 3.55
C GLU A 166 -9.27 -16.02 3.07
N TRP A 167 -8.02 -15.74 3.44
CA TRP A 167 -7.30 -14.56 2.97
C TRP A 167 -7.09 -14.61 1.45
N LYS A 168 -6.70 -15.77 0.91
CA LYS A 168 -6.46 -15.95 -0.54
C LYS A 168 -7.74 -15.72 -1.35
N THR A 169 -8.86 -16.27 -0.90
CA THR A 169 -10.18 -16.06 -1.53
C THR A 169 -10.58 -14.60 -1.51
N ARG A 170 -10.41 -13.90 -0.38
CA ARG A 170 -10.71 -12.47 -0.27
C ARG A 170 -9.81 -11.63 -1.19
N TYR A 171 -8.51 -11.93 -1.18
CA TYR A 171 -7.52 -11.21 -2.00
C TYR A 171 -7.69 -11.46 -3.50
N ALA A 172 -8.28 -12.58 -3.93
CA ALA A 172 -8.52 -12.88 -5.34
C ALA A 172 -9.37 -11.81 -6.06
N VAL A 173 -10.27 -11.13 -5.33
CA VAL A 173 -11.09 -10.02 -5.85
C VAL A 173 -10.24 -8.87 -6.40
N ARG A 174 -9.02 -8.67 -5.86
CA ARG A 174 -8.07 -7.66 -6.34
C ARG A 174 -7.77 -7.80 -7.83
N SER A 175 -7.84 -9.02 -8.39
CA SER A 175 -7.63 -9.25 -9.83
C SER A 175 -8.58 -8.47 -10.74
N GLY A 176 -9.77 -8.07 -10.25
CA GLY A 176 -10.70 -7.22 -10.99
C GLY A 176 -10.12 -5.85 -11.38
N VAL A 177 -9.07 -5.38 -10.69
CA VAL A 177 -8.39 -4.13 -11.06
C VAL A 177 -7.71 -4.23 -12.42
N GLU A 178 -7.24 -5.41 -12.84
CA GLU A 178 -6.55 -5.58 -14.13
C GLU A 178 -7.49 -5.30 -15.31
N GLY A 179 -8.77 -5.68 -15.19
CA GLY A 179 -9.79 -5.32 -16.17
C GLY A 179 -9.97 -3.81 -16.27
N THR A 180 -9.95 -3.10 -15.14
CA THR A 180 -10.01 -1.64 -15.10
C THR A 180 -8.78 -1.01 -15.75
N VAL A 181 -7.57 -1.49 -15.43
CA VAL A 181 -6.32 -1.02 -16.04
C VAL A 181 -6.34 -1.24 -17.55
N ASN A 182 -6.83 -2.39 -18.01
CA ASN A 182 -6.99 -2.71 -19.42
C ASN A 182 -7.98 -1.76 -20.13
N GLU A 183 -9.13 -1.50 -19.53
CA GLU A 183 -10.15 -0.57 -20.01
C GLU A 183 -9.56 0.85 -20.18
N PHE A 184 -8.84 1.35 -19.19
CA PHE A 184 -8.13 2.63 -19.30
C PHE A 184 -7.09 2.63 -20.42
N ALA A 185 -6.25 1.60 -20.47
CA ALA A 185 -5.11 1.56 -21.37
C ALA A 185 -5.52 1.38 -22.84
N HIS A 186 -6.44 0.47 -23.12
CA HIS A 186 -6.82 0.08 -24.47
C HIS A 186 -8.18 0.65 -24.91
N GLY A 187 -9.16 0.73 -24.01
CA GLY A 187 -10.48 1.30 -24.33
C GLY A 187 -10.42 2.82 -24.46
N TYR A 188 -9.74 3.48 -23.52
CA TYR A 188 -9.67 4.95 -23.47
C TYR A 188 -8.31 5.55 -23.87
N GLY A 189 -7.36 4.70 -24.26
CA GLY A 189 -6.06 5.15 -24.77
C GLY A 189 -5.20 5.90 -23.76
N MET A 190 -5.36 5.64 -22.46
CA MET A 190 -4.74 6.43 -21.37
C MET A 190 -3.20 6.44 -21.41
N ARG A 191 -2.57 5.50 -22.12
CA ARG A 191 -1.11 5.49 -22.35
C ARG A 191 -0.62 6.70 -23.18
N ARG A 192 -1.51 7.44 -23.83
CA ARG A 192 -1.20 8.63 -24.61
C ARG A 192 -1.85 9.86 -23.97
N CYS A 193 -1.02 10.78 -23.49
CA CYS A 193 -1.47 12.08 -23.02
C CYS A 193 -1.37 13.11 -24.15
N ARG A 194 -2.49 13.79 -24.47
CA ARG A 194 -2.51 14.84 -25.49
C ARG A 194 -1.70 16.06 -25.07
N TYR A 195 -1.60 16.29 -23.77
CA TYR A 195 -1.02 17.49 -23.18
C TYR A 195 0.33 17.21 -22.53
N ARG A 196 1.19 18.23 -22.49
CA ARG A 196 2.44 18.21 -21.72
C ARG A 196 2.22 18.83 -20.34
N GLY A 197 2.79 18.21 -19.31
CA GLY A 197 2.72 18.64 -17.91
C GLY A 197 1.70 17.85 -17.07
N GLN A 198 2.07 17.57 -15.81
CA GLN A 198 1.29 16.69 -14.91
C GLN A 198 -0.12 17.22 -14.62
N GLY A 199 -0.30 18.53 -14.45
CA GLY A 199 -1.62 19.11 -14.17
C GLY A 199 -2.63 18.86 -15.31
N LYS A 200 -2.19 19.05 -16.57
CA LYS A 200 -3.04 18.78 -17.74
C LYS A 200 -3.29 17.28 -17.94
N ALA A 201 -2.26 16.45 -17.70
CA ALA A 201 -2.42 15.00 -17.70
C ALA A 201 -3.40 14.52 -16.63
N HIS A 202 -3.39 15.15 -15.45
CA HIS A 202 -4.33 14.84 -14.38
C HIS A 202 -5.78 15.13 -14.76
N ILE A 203 -6.05 16.28 -15.39
CA ILE A 203 -7.39 16.58 -15.91
C ILE A 203 -7.83 15.49 -16.90
N GLN A 204 -6.96 15.08 -17.82
CA GLN A 204 -7.26 13.98 -18.76
C GLN A 204 -7.62 12.70 -18.00
N HIS A 205 -6.81 12.27 -17.03
CA HIS A 205 -7.06 11.04 -16.25
C HIS A 205 -8.39 11.11 -15.47
N VAL A 206 -8.72 12.25 -14.86
CA VAL A 206 -9.98 12.44 -14.13
C VAL A 206 -11.18 12.34 -15.08
N LEU A 207 -11.13 13.02 -16.23
CA LEU A 207 -12.22 12.96 -17.22
C LEU A 207 -12.40 11.54 -17.78
N THR A 208 -11.30 10.82 -18.03
CA THR A 208 -11.37 9.41 -18.44
C THR A 208 -11.98 8.54 -17.36
N ALA A 209 -11.62 8.71 -16.08
CA ALA A 209 -12.22 7.95 -14.98
C ALA A 209 -13.73 8.23 -14.83
N ILE A 210 -14.16 9.48 -15.07
CA ILE A 210 -15.57 9.85 -15.10
C ILE A 210 -16.28 9.13 -16.25
N ALA A 211 -15.69 9.10 -17.45
CA ALA A 211 -16.26 8.41 -18.61
C ALA A 211 -16.44 6.91 -18.34
N VAL A 212 -15.40 6.24 -17.83
CA VAL A 212 -15.46 4.83 -17.39
C VAL A 212 -16.58 4.59 -16.38
N ASN A 213 -16.73 5.48 -15.39
CA ASN A 213 -17.82 5.36 -14.42
C ASN A 213 -19.20 5.50 -15.07
N ILE A 214 -19.38 6.44 -16.00
CA ILE A 214 -20.66 6.64 -16.72
C ILE A 214 -20.99 5.40 -17.54
N GLU A 215 -20.04 4.86 -18.30
CA GLU A 215 -20.23 3.66 -19.11
C GLU A 215 -20.65 2.47 -18.23
N ARG A 216 -19.91 2.22 -17.14
CA ARG A 216 -20.23 1.15 -16.18
C ARG A 216 -21.62 1.31 -15.56
N LEU A 217 -22.02 2.53 -15.19
CA LEU A 217 -23.35 2.80 -14.65
C LEU A 217 -24.45 2.63 -15.70
N SER A 218 -24.16 2.96 -16.97
CA SER A 218 -25.13 2.82 -18.06
C SER A 218 -25.46 1.37 -18.42
N GLY A 219 -24.55 0.44 -18.12
CA GLY A 219 -24.75 -1.00 -18.32
C GLY A 219 -25.43 -1.71 -17.14
N LEU A 220 -25.69 -1.02 -16.02
CA LEU A 220 -26.42 -1.60 -14.91
C LEU A 220 -27.93 -1.62 -15.22
N PRO A 221 -28.66 -2.69 -14.86
CA PRO A 221 -30.11 -2.67 -14.95
C PRO A 221 -30.65 -1.53 -14.06
N PRO A 222 -31.72 -0.84 -14.49
CA PRO A 222 -32.34 0.19 -13.66
C PRO A 222 -32.75 -0.42 -12.33
N THR A 223 -32.32 0.19 -11.22
CA THR A 223 -32.75 -0.20 -9.88
C THR A 223 -34.27 0.01 -9.79
N GLU A 224 -35.02 -0.96 -9.24
CA GLU A 224 -36.48 -0.85 -9.03
C GLU A 224 -36.85 0.25 -8.01
N GLU A 225 -35.88 0.72 -7.23
CA GLU A 225 -36.06 1.84 -6.31
C GLU A 225 -36.08 3.19 -7.04
N ALA A 226 -37.17 3.94 -6.85
CA ALA A 226 -37.28 5.31 -7.36
C ALA A 226 -36.08 6.14 -6.87
N PRO A 227 -35.33 6.81 -7.76
CA PRO A 227 -34.15 7.56 -7.35
C PRO A 227 -34.56 8.66 -6.37
N THR A 228 -33.99 8.64 -5.16
CA THR A 228 -34.13 9.76 -4.22
C THR A 228 -33.73 11.06 -4.92
N PRO A 229 -34.55 12.13 -4.81
CA PRO A 229 -34.25 13.39 -5.47
C PRO A 229 -32.86 13.89 -5.03
N ARG A 230 -31.99 14.15 -6.00
CA ARG A 230 -30.64 14.66 -5.73
C ARG A 230 -30.77 15.98 -4.98
N ARG A 231 -29.93 16.16 -3.96
CA ARG A 231 -29.76 17.47 -3.31
C ARG A 231 -29.36 18.50 -4.38
N PRO A 232 -29.92 19.72 -4.36
CA PRO A 232 -29.55 20.75 -5.33
C PRO A 232 -28.05 20.99 -5.34
N THR A 233 -27.46 21.10 -6.53
CA THR A 233 -26.04 21.46 -6.68
C THR A 233 -25.82 22.91 -6.25
N ALA A 234 -24.57 23.28 -5.94
CA ALA A 234 -24.23 24.68 -5.63
C ALA A 234 -24.66 25.65 -6.74
N PHE A 235 -24.61 25.23 -8.00
CA PHE A 235 -25.10 26.01 -9.13
C PHE A 235 -26.62 26.15 -9.13
N GLN A 236 -27.37 25.08 -8.82
CA GLN A 236 -28.83 25.15 -8.68
C GLN A 236 -29.24 26.06 -7.52
N ASN A 237 -28.58 25.96 -6.37
CA ASN A 237 -28.82 26.87 -5.25
C ASN A 237 -28.53 28.33 -5.61
N TYR A 238 -27.46 28.58 -6.38
CA TYR A 238 -27.12 29.92 -6.86
C TYR A 238 -28.21 30.49 -7.80
N LEU A 239 -28.73 29.67 -8.72
CA LEU A 239 -29.82 30.07 -9.62
C LEU A 239 -31.09 30.40 -8.82
N ASP A 240 -31.44 29.54 -7.85
CA ASP A 240 -32.61 29.73 -7.00
C ASP A 240 -32.49 31.00 -6.15
N GLN A 241 -31.32 31.25 -5.54
CA GLN A 241 -31.03 32.47 -4.76
C GLN A 241 -31.11 33.76 -5.57
N ARG A 242 -30.90 33.68 -6.89
CA ARG A 242 -30.89 34.82 -7.80
C ARG A 242 -32.19 34.93 -8.60
N GLU A 243 -33.18 34.09 -8.32
CA GLU A 243 -34.44 33.98 -9.07
C GLU A 243 -34.20 33.79 -10.58
N ILE A 244 -33.06 33.20 -10.96
CA ILE A 244 -32.73 32.94 -12.36
C ILE A 244 -33.46 31.67 -12.78
N PRO A 245 -34.33 31.74 -13.81
CA PRO A 245 -35.05 30.56 -14.29
C PRO A 245 -34.06 29.46 -14.66
N ARG A 246 -34.24 28.27 -14.07
CA ARG A 246 -33.42 27.11 -14.44
C ARG A 246 -33.64 26.84 -15.92
N PRO A 247 -32.58 26.78 -16.76
CA PRO A 247 -32.76 26.42 -18.16
C PRO A 247 -33.41 25.03 -18.21
N LYS A 248 -34.58 24.93 -18.86
CA LYS A 248 -35.22 23.65 -19.14
C LYS A 248 -34.19 22.83 -19.93
N SER A 249 -33.68 21.76 -19.31
CA SER A 249 -32.77 20.85 -20.00
C SER A 249 -33.45 20.34 -21.26
N TRP A 250 -32.75 20.31 -22.38
CA TRP A 250 -33.15 19.83 -23.71
C TRP A 250 -33.70 18.38 -23.76
N ARG A 251 -33.84 17.70 -22.61
CA ARG A 251 -34.37 16.33 -22.49
C ARG A 251 -35.86 16.25 -22.17
N THR A 252 -36.62 17.35 -22.25
CA THR A 252 -38.09 17.31 -22.17
C THR A 252 -38.73 17.71 -23.51
N LEU A 253 -38.43 16.96 -24.57
CA LEU A 253 -39.27 16.89 -25.77
C LEU A 253 -39.41 15.42 -26.14
N GLY A 254 -40.58 14.87 -25.80
CA GLY A 254 -40.92 13.47 -25.93
C GLY A 254 -42.24 13.21 -25.21
N SER A 255 -43.28 13.92 -25.63
CA SER A 255 -44.68 13.55 -25.45
C SER A 255 -45.21 13.07 -26.78
#